data_AF-K4QWK7-F1
#
_entry.id   AF-K4QWK7-F1
#
_cell.length_a   1.000
_cell.length_b   1.000
_cell.length_c   1.000
_cell.angle_alpha   90.00
_cell.angle_beta   90.00
_cell.angle_gamma   90.00
#
_symmetry.space_group_name_H-M   'P 1'
#
loop_
_entity.id
_entity.type
_entity.pdbx_description
1 polymer ?
#
loop_
_entity_poly.entity_id
_entity_poly.type
_entity_poly.pdbx_seq_one_letter_code
_entity_poly.pdbx_strand_id
1 'polypeptide(L)'
;MKTLNTMTNTVMVEPSRVPGHHNVFLSGNDEHAKMEVAAPLRSFGWADDQITDLGDLSSARATELLMPLWLRLYGVLGPVDFNFTVVTA
;
A
#
# COMPACT_ATOMS: atom_id res chain seq x y z
N MET A 1 -9.22 8.40 6.54
CA MET A 1 -8.59 7.76 5.37
C MET A 1 -7.18 7.35 5.73
N LYS A 2 -6.72 6.18 5.27
CA LYS A 2 -5.34 5.69 5.41
C LYS A 2 -4.93 4.94 4.14
N THR A 3 -3.71 5.18 3.65
CA THR A 3 -3.09 4.42 2.56
C THR A 3 -1.56 4.68 2.53
N LEU A 4 -0.84 3.99 1.63
CA LEU A 4 0.57 4.20 1.28
C LEU A 4 1.62 3.99 2.40
N ASN A 5 1.23 3.61 3.61
CA ASN A 5 2.15 3.55 4.75
C ASN A 5 3.03 2.30 4.83
N THR A 6 2.95 1.38 3.86
CA THR A 6 3.66 0.08 3.87
C THR A 6 4.81 0.00 2.87
N MET A 7 5.23 1.12 2.28
CA MET A 7 6.28 1.20 1.26
C MET A 7 7.09 2.50 1.37
N THR A 8 8.21 2.59 0.64
CA THR A 8 8.96 3.84 0.45
C THR A 8 8.18 4.83 -0.41
N ASN A 9 8.46 6.13 -0.26
CA ASN A 9 7.82 7.19 -1.06
C ASN A 9 8.04 7.02 -2.58
N THR A 10 9.17 6.44 -3.01
CA THR A 10 9.47 6.13 -4.40
C THR A 10 8.50 5.10 -4.97
N VAL A 11 8.16 4.07 -4.19
CA VAL A 11 7.18 3.05 -4.59
C VAL A 11 5.75 3.60 -4.56
N MET A 12 5.43 4.57 -3.69
CA MET A 12 4.11 5.20 -3.64
C MET A 12 3.70 5.81 -4.99
N VAL A 13 4.64 6.47 -5.68
CA VAL A 13 4.40 7.23 -6.91
C VAL A 13 4.85 6.51 -8.19
N GLU A 14 5.59 5.40 -8.04
CA GLU A 14 6.07 4.56 -9.15
C GLU A 14 6.11 3.08 -8.68
N PRO A 15 4.97 2.36 -8.67
CA PRO A 15 4.89 0.99 -8.17
C PRO A 15 5.63 -0.02 -9.05
N SER A 16 5.95 0.32 -10.30
CA SER A 16 6.72 -0.54 -11.22
C SER A 16 8.16 -0.81 -10.74
N ARG A 17 8.66 -0.03 -9.77
CA ARG A 17 9.98 -0.22 -9.14
C ARG A 17 10.11 -1.56 -8.42
N VAL A 18 9.00 -2.10 -7.90
CA VAL A 18 8.96 -3.44 -7.31
C VAL A 18 8.43 -4.40 -8.37
N PRO A 19 9.23 -5.38 -8.83
CA PRO A 19 8.80 -6.31 -9.86
C PRO A 19 7.71 -7.26 -9.35
N GLY A 20 6.76 -7.60 -10.22
CA GLY A 20 5.68 -8.53 -9.91
C GLY A 20 4.50 -7.87 -9.18
N HIS A 21 3.56 -8.70 -8.74
CA HIS A 21 2.35 -8.24 -8.07
C HIS A 21 2.63 -7.89 -6.60
N HIS A 22 2.18 -6.71 -6.17
CA HIS A 22 2.21 -6.24 -4.78
C HIS A 22 1.05 -5.28 -4.54
N ASN A 23 0.74 -4.99 -3.27
CA ASN A 23 -0.51 -4.31 -2.88
C ASN A 23 -0.27 -2.92 -2.30
N VAL A 24 -1.22 -2.02 -2.53
CA VAL A 24 -1.48 -0.82 -1.73
C VAL A 24 -2.80 -1.00 -1.00
N PHE A 25 -2.84 -0.67 0.28
CA PHE A 25 -4.02 -0.83 1.13
C PHE A 25 -4.76 0.49 1.30
N LEU A 26 -6.09 0.44 1.31
CA LEU A 26 -6.97 1.58 1.53
C LEU A 26 -7.89 1.31 2.73
N SER A 27 -8.01 2.29 3.64
CA SER A 27 -8.96 2.23 4.76
C SER A 27 -9.70 3.56 4.89
N GLY A 28 -11.03 3.52 5.03
CA GLY A 28 -11.84 4.74 5.10
C GLY A 28 -13.33 4.51 5.38
N ASN A 29 -13.94 5.43 6.13
CA ASN A 29 -15.37 5.40 6.43
C ASN A 29 -16.24 6.09 5.36
N ASP A 30 -15.62 6.82 4.43
CA ASP A 30 -16.30 7.59 3.39
C ASP A 30 -15.92 7.01 2.03
N GLU A 31 -16.90 6.43 1.35
CA GLU A 31 -16.70 5.80 0.04
C GLU A 31 -16.29 6.81 -1.03
N HIS A 32 -16.82 8.03 -0.99
CA HIS A 32 -16.45 9.07 -1.93
C HIS A 32 -14.99 9.49 -1.73
N ALA A 33 -14.57 9.69 -0.48
CA ALA A 33 -13.19 9.98 -0.16
C ALA A 33 -12.24 8.84 -0.56
N LYS A 34 -12.67 7.57 -0.42
CA LYS A 34 -11.91 6.41 -0.91
C LYS A 34 -11.74 6.45 -2.43
N MET A 35 -12.80 6.77 -3.18
CA MET A 35 -12.73 6.91 -4.64
C MET A 35 -11.80 8.05 -5.07
N GLU A 36 -11.88 9.21 -4.40
CA GLU A 36 -11.02 10.36 -4.67
C GLU A 36 -9.54 10.06 -4.41
N VAL A 37 -9.22 9.27 -3.37
CA VAL A 37 -7.85 8.85 -3.06
C VAL A 37 -7.36 7.74 -4.01
N ALA A 38 -8.23 6.84 -4.44
CA ALA A 38 -7.87 5.78 -5.39
C ALA A 38 -7.54 6.32 -6.79
N ALA A 39 -8.13 7.45 -7.20
CA ALA A 39 -7.85 8.04 -8.51
C ALA A 39 -6.36 8.45 -8.69
N PRO A 40 -5.71 9.17 -7.76
CA PRO A 40 -4.27 9.40 -7.77
C PRO A 40 -3.44 8.12 -7.79
N LEU A 41 -3.81 7.10 -7.02
CA LEU A 41 -3.09 5.81 -7.01
C LEU A 41 -3.04 5.20 -8.42
N ARG A 42 -4.17 5.20 -9.13
CA ARG A 42 -4.21 4.76 -10.53
C ARG A 42 -3.31 5.61 -11.42
N SER A 43 -3.30 6.93 -11.22
CA SER A 43 -2.45 7.84 -12.01
C SER A 43 -0.94 7.62 -11.75
N PHE A 44 -0.58 7.11 -10.58
CA PHE A 44 0.80 6.71 -10.26
C PHE A 44 1.17 5.34 -10.83
N GLY A 45 0.21 4.59 -11.40
CA GLY A 45 0.46 3.29 -12.01
C GLY A 45 0.06 2.09 -11.14
N TRP A 46 -0.64 2.29 -10.02
CA TRP A 46 -1.24 1.18 -9.28
C TRP A 46 -2.42 0.61 -10.07
N ALA A 47 -2.36 -0.66 -10.44
CA ALA A 47 -3.47 -1.34 -11.10
C ALA A 47 -4.63 -1.60 -10.11
N ASP A 48 -5.86 -1.73 -10.64
CA ASP A 48 -7.05 -1.90 -9.79
C ASP A 48 -6.98 -3.18 -8.93
N ASP A 49 -6.33 -4.24 -9.41
CA ASP A 49 -6.10 -5.48 -8.66
C ASP A 49 -5.02 -5.34 -7.57
N GLN A 50 -4.18 -4.31 -7.64
CA GLN A 50 -3.19 -3.98 -6.61
C GLN A 50 -3.75 -3.08 -5.50
N ILE A 51 -4.90 -2.42 -5.73
CA ILE A 51 -5.55 -1.55 -4.74
C ILE A 51 -6.51 -2.38 -3.90
N THR A 52 -6.14 -2.67 -2.66
CA THR A 52 -6.94 -3.48 -1.75
C THR A 52 -7.65 -2.59 -0.72
N ASP A 53 -8.97 -2.47 -0.86
CA ASP A 53 -9.82 -1.81 0.14
C ASP A 53 -10.05 -2.74 1.34
N LEU A 54 -9.59 -2.32 2.51
CA LEU A 54 -9.73 -3.03 3.78
C LEU A 54 -10.99 -2.63 4.56
N GLY A 55 -11.84 -1.78 3.98
CA GLY A 55 -13.08 -1.31 4.55
C GLY A 55 -12.90 -0.05 5.40
N ASP A 56 -13.53 -0.03 6.57
CA ASP A 56 -13.62 1.14 7.42
C ASP A 56 -12.26 1.60 7.99
N LEU A 57 -12.24 2.75 8.64
CA LEU A 57 -11.02 3.35 9.20
C LEU A 57 -10.39 2.53 10.33
N SER A 58 -11.13 1.64 11.00
CA SER A 58 -10.56 0.79 12.06
C SER A 58 -9.51 -0.18 11.51
N SER A 59 -9.63 -0.58 10.24
CA SER A 59 -8.66 -1.42 9.55
C SER A 59 -7.27 -0.78 9.40
N ALA A 60 -7.16 0.56 9.50
CA ALA A 60 -5.89 1.29 9.42
C ALA A 60 -4.87 0.82 10.48
N ARG A 61 -5.34 0.34 11.65
CA ARG A 61 -4.46 -0.19 12.69
C ARG A 61 -3.65 -1.39 12.20
N ALA A 62 -4.23 -2.24 11.35
CA ALA A 62 -3.55 -3.41 10.83
C ALA A 62 -2.40 -3.01 9.89
N THR A 63 -2.64 -2.04 8.98
CA THR A 63 -1.60 -1.58 8.06
C THR A 63 -0.52 -0.79 8.78
N GLU A 64 -0.83 -0.06 9.86
CA GLU A 64 0.17 0.62 10.69
C GLU A 64 1.08 -0.35 11.45
N LEU A 65 0.54 -1.49 11.90
CA LEU A 65 1.32 -2.54 12.56
C LEU A 65 2.26 -3.29 11.61
N LEU A 66 2.16 -3.10 10.29
CA LEU A 66 3.19 -3.56 9.35
C LEU A 66 4.45 -2.67 9.38
N MET A 67 4.38 -1.43 9.87
CA MET A 67 5.53 -0.52 9.89
C MET A 67 6.72 -1.06 10.72
N PRO A 68 6.54 -1.60 11.94
CA PRO A 68 7.63 -2.25 12.67
C PRO A 68 8.31 -3.39 11.89
N LEU A 69 7.52 -4.21 11.17
CA LEU A 69 8.06 -5.26 10.31
C LEU A 69 8.83 -4.65 9.12
N TRP A 70 8.25 -3.66 8.46
CA TRP A 70 8.86 -2.95 7.34
C TRP A 70 10.22 -2.36 7.73
N LEU A 71 10.32 -1.70 8.89
CA LEU A 71 11.58 -1.14 9.41
C LEU A 71 12.64 -2.22 9.66
N ARG A 72 12.24 -3.39 10.18
CA ARG A 72 13.15 -4.52 10.39
C ARG A 72 13.66 -5.09 9.06
N LEU A 73 12.78 -5.23 8.07
CA LEU A 73 13.14 -5.68 6.72
C LEU A 73 14.09 -4.68 6.05
N TYR A 74 13.79 -3.38 6.12
CA TYR A 74 14.67 -2.34 5.59
C TYR A 74 16.08 -2.40 6.20
N GLY A 75 16.18 -2.65 7.52
CA GLY A 75 17.47 -2.82 8.20
C GLY A 75 18.28 -4.03 7.74
N VAL A 76 17.63 -5.10 7.25
CA VAL A 76 18.30 -6.30 6.74
C VAL A 76 18.61 -6.20 5.25
N LEU A 77 17.69 -5.63 4.45
CA LEU A 77 17.80 -5.55 3.00
C LEU A 77 18.62 -4.35 2.52
N GLY A 78 18.72 -3.29 3.33
CA GLY A 78 19.33 -2.02 2.94
C GLY A 78 18.39 -1.15 2.10
N PRO A 79 18.94 -0.13 1.40
CA PRO A 79 18.14 0.83 0.63
C PRO A 79 17.65 0.24 -0.70
N VAL A 80 16.68 -0.69 -0.62
CA VAL A 80 16.04 -1.32 -1.78
C VAL A 80 14.55 -1.05 -1.77
N ASP A 81 13.94 -1.03 -2.96
CA ASP A 81 12.49 -0.97 -3.09
C ASP A 81 11.90 -2.37 -2.87
N PHE A 82 10.95 -2.47 -1.94
CA PHE A 82 10.18 -3.69 -1.68
C PHE A 82 8.78 -3.32 -1.19
N ASN A 83 7.85 -4.26 -1.31
CA ASN A 83 6.49 -4.13 -0.81
C ASN A 83 5.88 -5.51 -0.51
N PHE A 84 4.68 -5.54 0.08
CA PHE A 84 3.97 -6.76 0.43
C PHE A 84 3.04 -7.23 -0.69
N THR A 85 2.91 -8.55 -0.85
CA THR A 85 1.95 -9.17 -1.76
C THR A 85 1.01 -10.08 -0.97
N VAL A 86 -0.28 -10.00 -1.26
CA VAL A 86 -1.31 -10.91 -0.72
C VAL A 86 -1.61 -11.93 -1.80
N VAL A 87 -1.36 -13.21 -1.50
CA VAL A 87 -1.60 -14.33 -2.42
C VAL A 87 -2.76 -15.18 -1.89
N THR A 88 -3.78 -15.38 -2.70
CA THR A 88 -4.92 -16.28 -2.42
C THR A 88 -4.85 -17.52 -3.31
N ALA A 89 -5.45 -18.63 -2.85
CA ALA A 89 -5.54 -19.89 -3.58
C ALA A 89 -6.81 -19.99 -4.43
#